data_AF-A0A4R6L5A3-F1
#
_entry.id   AF-A0A4R6L5A3-F1
#
_cell.length_a   1.000
_cell.length_b   1.000
_cell.length_c   1.000
_cell.angle_alpha   90.00
_cell.angle_beta   90.00
_cell.angle_gamma   90.00
#
_symmetry.space_group_name_H-M   'P 1'
#
loop_
_entity.id
_entity.type
_entity.pdbx_description
1 polymer ?
#
loop_
_entity_poly.entity_id
_entity_poly.type
_entity_poly.pdbx_seq_one_letter_code
_entity_poly.pdbx_strand_id
1 'polypeptide(L)'
;MVVDVHVTATALELYGLPPEDFTAARNLAAKQANDAGEGLVGAELKALRKPTLAARLANLTVHSDPSGVDELRKLGEDLRATHRASDRRRLRELTLRRHGIVR
;
A
#
# COMPACT_ATOMS: atom_id res chain seq x y z
N MET A 1 -6.56 -11.42 13.80
CA MET A 1 -6.83 -11.48 12.35
C MET A 1 -7.93 -10.50 11.93
N VAL A 2 -9.10 -10.48 12.58
CA VAL A 2 -10.18 -9.53 12.21
C VAL A 2 -9.82 -8.06 12.48
N VAL A 3 -9.19 -7.76 13.63
CA VAL A 3 -8.70 -6.40 13.97
C VAL A 3 -7.72 -5.87 12.91
N ASP A 4 -6.74 -6.69 12.54
CA ASP A 4 -5.71 -6.37 11.54
C ASP A 4 -6.30 -6.08 10.15
N VAL A 5 -7.29 -6.87 9.71
CA VAL A 5 -7.99 -6.65 8.43
C VAL A 5 -8.80 -5.35 8.45
N HIS A 6 -9.50 -5.06 9.56
CA HIS A 6 -10.29 -3.84 9.69
C HIS A 6 -9.40 -2.60 9.67
N VAL A 7 -8.32 -2.60 10.46
CA VAL A 7 -7.35 -1.50 10.50
C VAL A 7 -6.68 -1.31 9.15
N THR A 8 -6.32 -2.39 8.45
CA THR A 8 -5.71 -2.32 7.11
C THR A 8 -6.66 -1.71 6.09
N ALA A 9 -7.93 -2.12 6.06
CA ALA A 9 -8.92 -1.57 5.14
C ALA A 9 -9.14 -0.07 5.36
N THR A 10 -9.36 0.34 6.62
CA THR A 10 -9.53 1.76 6.97
C THR A 10 -8.25 2.57 6.70
N ALA A 11 -7.07 1.99 6.93
CA ALA A 11 -5.81 2.66 6.63
C ALA A 11 -5.65 2.96 5.13
N LEU A 12 -6.06 2.03 4.25
CA LEU A 12 -6.03 2.26 2.79
C LEU A 12 -6.88 3.46 2.40
N GLU A 13 -8.10 3.57 2.94
CA GLU A 13 -8.97 4.72 2.72
C GLU A 13 -8.36 6.02 3.22
N LEU A 14 -7.85 6.02 4.46
CA LEU A 14 -7.22 7.20 5.07
C LEU A 14 -6.00 7.68 4.27
N TYR A 15 -5.18 6.75 3.77
CA TYR A 15 -3.99 7.06 3.00
C TYR A 15 -4.26 7.47 1.55
N GLY A 16 -5.49 7.30 1.07
CA GLY A 16 -5.98 7.86 -0.19
C GLY A 16 -6.36 9.35 -0.10
N LEU A 17 -6.52 9.89 1.10
CA LEU A 17 -6.92 11.30 1.32
C LEU A 17 -5.76 12.30 1.14
N PRO A 18 -6.08 13.58 0.93
CA PRO A 18 -5.12 14.67 1.14
C PRO A 18 -4.53 14.66 2.58
N PRO A 19 -3.21 14.87 2.79
CA PRO A 19 -2.57 14.84 4.10
C PRO A 19 -3.15 15.84 5.09
N GLU A 20 -3.68 16.95 4.60
CA GLU A 20 -4.44 17.94 5.36
C GLU A 20 -5.69 17.34 6.01
N ASP A 21 -6.36 16.41 5.34
CA ASP A 21 -7.59 15.76 5.81
C ASP A 21 -7.30 14.51 6.66
N PHE A 22 -6.12 13.91 6.49
CA PHE A 22 -5.74 12.64 7.14
C PHE A 22 -6.00 12.62 8.65
N THR A 23 -5.56 13.64 9.38
CA THR A 23 -5.66 13.65 10.85
C THR A 23 -7.11 13.69 11.31
N ALA A 24 -7.95 14.49 10.65
CA ALA A 24 -9.36 14.61 10.98
C ALA A 24 -10.10 13.31 10.69
N ALA A 25 -9.89 12.73 9.50
CA ALA A 25 -10.50 11.47 9.09
C ALA A 25 -10.06 10.30 10.00
N ARG A 26 -8.76 10.21 10.34
CA ARG A 26 -8.23 9.18 11.25
C ARG A 26 -8.87 9.26 12.63
N ASN A 27 -9.02 10.47 13.17
CA ASN A 27 -9.63 10.66 14.48
C ASN A 27 -11.12 10.30 14.47
N LEU A 28 -11.84 10.60 13.38
CA LEU A 28 -13.23 10.21 13.20
C LEU A 28 -13.37 8.69 13.11
N ALA A 29 -12.58 8.02 12.28
CA ALA A 29 -12.60 6.56 12.14
C ALA A 29 -12.28 5.86 13.47
N ALA A 30 -11.28 6.35 14.22
CA ALA A 30 -10.96 5.82 15.54
C ALA A 30 -12.12 6.01 16.54
N LYS A 31 -12.84 7.14 16.47
CA LYS A 31 -14.02 7.37 17.31
C LYS A 31 -15.13 6.38 16.95
N GLN A 32 -15.43 6.21 15.67
CA GLN A 32 -16.44 5.26 15.18
C GLN A 32 -16.14 3.82 15.63
N ALA A 33 -14.88 3.40 15.55
CA ALA A 33 -14.46 2.09 16.04
C ALA A 33 -14.70 1.94 17.55
N ASN A 34 -14.37 2.96 18.35
CA ASN A 34 -14.66 2.93 19.80
C ASN A 34 -16.16 2.87 20.09
N ASP A 35 -16.97 3.65 19.37
CA ASP A 35 -18.43 3.69 19.52
C ASP A 35 -19.07 2.35 19.13
N ALA A 36 -18.43 1.59 18.22
CA ALA A 36 -18.80 0.23 17.84
C ALA A 36 -18.29 -0.87 18.81
N GLY A 37 -17.61 -0.51 19.90
CA GLY A 37 -17.02 -1.46 20.84
C GLY A 37 -15.68 -2.05 20.39
N GLU A 38 -15.12 -1.59 19.28
CA GLU A 38 -13.84 -2.02 18.72
C GLU A 38 -12.68 -1.17 19.25
N GLY A 39 -12.53 -1.10 20.58
CA GLY A 39 -11.54 -0.22 21.22
C GLY A 39 -10.09 -0.45 20.77
N LEU A 40 -9.73 -1.70 20.46
CA LEU A 40 -8.41 -2.05 19.92
C LEU A 40 -8.19 -1.48 18.51
N VAL A 41 -9.19 -1.60 17.62
CA VAL A 41 -9.17 -1.00 16.27
C VAL A 41 -9.02 0.52 16.39
N GLY A 42 -9.80 1.15 17.28
CA GLY A 42 -9.70 2.59 17.53
C GLY A 42 -8.31 3.04 18.00
N ALA A 43 -7.65 2.26 18.86
CA ALA A 43 -6.30 2.53 19.32
C ALA A 43 -5.25 2.41 18.19
N GLU A 44 -5.34 1.35 17.38
CA GLU A 44 -4.45 1.14 16.24
C GLU A 44 -4.62 2.23 15.16
N LEU A 45 -5.87 2.64 14.88
CA LEU A 45 -6.15 3.75 13.97
C LEU A 45 -5.53 5.06 14.46
N LYS A 46 -5.59 5.36 15.76
CA LYS A 46 -4.93 6.56 16.33
C LYS A 46 -3.41 6.52 16.23
N ALA A 47 -2.82 5.33 16.23
CA ALA A 47 -1.37 5.13 16.11
C ALA A 47 -0.87 5.37 14.67
N LEU A 48 -1.75 5.39 13.66
CA LEU A 48 -1.38 5.70 12.29
C LEU A 48 -0.78 7.11 12.19
N ARG A 49 0.36 7.19 11.50
CA ARG A 49 1.13 8.43 11.32
C ARG A 49 0.69 9.11 10.03
N LYS A 50 0.67 10.45 10.05
CA LYS A 50 0.47 11.24 8.84
C LYS A 50 1.55 10.86 7.81
N PRO A 51 1.19 10.59 6.54
CA PRO A 51 2.17 10.20 5.54
C PRO A 51 3.17 11.33 5.31
N THR A 52 4.44 10.96 5.12
CA THR A 52 5.46 11.89 4.60
C THR A 52 5.16 12.24 3.14
N LEU A 53 5.83 13.24 2.57
CA LEU A 53 5.66 13.58 1.16
C LEU A 53 5.95 12.39 0.23
N ALA A 54 7.03 11.65 0.50
CA ALA A 54 7.38 10.46 -0.28
C ALA A 54 6.33 9.34 -0.13
N ALA A 55 5.82 9.11 1.09
CA ALA A 55 4.77 8.14 1.32
C ALA A 55 3.45 8.54 0.64
N ARG A 56 3.09 9.84 0.65
CA ARG A 56 1.93 10.36 -0.09
C ARG A 56 2.08 10.09 -1.58
N LEU A 57 3.25 10.37 -2.15
CA LEU A 57 3.48 10.12 -3.58
C LEU A 57 3.29 8.63 -3.90
N ALA A 58 3.87 7.73 -3.11
CA ALA A 58 3.67 6.30 -3.27
C ALA A 58 2.20 5.89 -3.16
N ASN A 59 1.49 6.38 -2.14
CA ASN A 59 0.07 6.11 -1.95
C ASN A 59 -0.75 6.58 -3.17
N LEU A 60 -0.50 7.79 -3.67
CA LEU A 60 -1.20 8.31 -4.84
C LEU A 60 -0.94 7.45 -6.08
N THR A 61 0.30 7.01 -6.31
CA THR A 61 0.63 6.12 -7.43
C THR A 61 -0.15 4.81 -7.38
N VAL A 62 -0.24 4.20 -6.19
CA VAL A 62 -1.03 2.96 -5.97
C VAL A 62 -2.51 3.18 -6.27
N HIS A 63 -3.06 4.34 -5.90
CA HIS A 63 -4.47 4.65 -6.16
C HIS A 63 -4.74 5.01 -7.62
N SER A 64 -3.81 5.69 -8.30
CA SER A 64 -4.00 6.12 -9.70
C SER A 64 -3.80 5.00 -10.71
N ASP A 65 -2.92 4.04 -10.41
CA ASP A 65 -2.67 2.89 -11.29
C ASP A 65 -2.44 1.59 -10.49
N PRO A 66 -3.52 1.02 -9.91
CA PRO A 66 -3.41 -0.24 -9.18
C PRO A 66 -2.90 -1.39 -10.06
N SER A 67 -3.30 -1.39 -11.34
CA SER A 67 -2.91 -2.42 -12.31
C SER A 67 -1.43 -2.41 -12.62
N GLY A 68 -0.85 -1.23 -12.89
CA GLY A 68 0.57 -1.10 -13.18
C GLY A 68 1.44 -1.37 -11.96
N VAL A 69 0.99 -1.00 -10.76
CA VAL A 69 1.66 -1.38 -9.51
C VAL A 69 1.64 -2.90 -9.30
N ASP A 70 0.51 -3.57 -9.56
CA ASP A 70 0.43 -5.02 -9.46
C ASP A 70 1.30 -5.73 -10.51
N GLU A 71 1.35 -5.21 -11.74
CA GLU A 71 2.24 -5.72 -12.78
C GLU A 71 3.72 -5.55 -12.38
N LEU A 72 4.09 -4.39 -11.84
CA LEU A 72 5.44 -4.13 -11.34
C LEU A 72 5.82 -5.07 -10.18
N ARG A 73 4.88 -5.32 -9.26
CA ARG A 73 5.05 -6.28 -8.15
C ARG A 73 5.33 -7.69 -8.67
N LYS A 74 4.51 -8.18 -9.61
CA LYS A 74 4.67 -9.50 -10.24
C LYS A 74 6.00 -9.62 -10.99
N LEU A 75 6.39 -8.59 -11.75
CA LEU A 75 7.69 -8.57 -12.42
C LEU A 75 8.85 -8.69 -11.41
N GLY A 76 8.76 -7.99 -10.28
CA GLY A 76 9.76 -8.09 -9.21
C GLY A 76 9.87 -9.50 -8.61
N GLU A 77 8.74 -10.20 -8.47
CA GLU A 77 8.71 -11.60 -8.02
C GLU A 77 9.39 -12.52 -9.04
N ASP A 78 9.06 -12.37 -10.33
CA ASP A 78 9.65 -13.13 -11.43
C ASP A 78 11.18 -12.91 -11.51
N LEU A 79 11.63 -11.67 -11.36
CA LEU A 79 13.05 -11.32 -11.36
C LEU A 79 13.78 -12.00 -10.19
N ARG A 80 13.24 -11.94 -8.97
CA ARG A 80 13.83 -12.61 -7.79
C ARG A 80 13.86 -14.12 -7.95
N ALA A 81 12.80 -14.74 -8.47
CA ALA A 81 12.76 -16.17 -8.74
C ALA A 81 13.81 -16.58 -9.79
N THR A 82 13.90 -15.83 -10.88
CA THR A 82 14.85 -16.07 -11.98
C THR A 82 16.29 -15.90 -11.52
N HIS A 83 16.59 -14.87 -10.72
CA HIS A 83 17.91 -14.68 -10.11
C HIS A 83 18.32 -15.89 -9.26
N ARG A 84 17.42 -16.44 -8.44
CA ARG A 84 17.69 -17.64 -7.63
C ARG A 84 17.94 -18.89 -8.48
N ALA A 85 17.22 -19.02 -9.60
CA ALA A 85 17.39 -20.13 -10.55
C ALA A 85 18.64 -20.00 -11.45
N SER A 86 19.36 -18.87 -11.42
CA SER A 86 20.49 -18.55 -12.30
C SER A 86 20.18 -18.66 -13.81
N ASP A 87 18.90 -18.47 -14.20
CA ASP A 87 18.49 -18.47 -15.61
C ASP A 87 18.78 -17.11 -16.26
N ARG A 88 19.99 -17.01 -16.84
CA ARG A 88 20.47 -15.80 -17.52
C ARG A 88 19.64 -15.43 -18.76
N ARG A 89 18.96 -16.38 -19.40
CA ARG A 89 18.13 -16.10 -20.59
C ARG A 89 16.84 -15.43 -20.15
N ARG A 90 16.15 -16.04 -19.18
CA ARG A 90 14.91 -15.49 -18.63
C ARG A 90 15.12 -14.14 -17.96
N LEU A 91 16.29 -13.91 -17.36
CA LEU A 91 16.61 -12.60 -16.76
C LEU A 91 16.67 -11.47 -17.79
N ARG A 92 17.19 -11.73 -18.99
CA ARG A 92 17.22 -10.73 -20.08
C ARG A 92 15.81 -10.39 -20.56
N GLU A 93 14.96 -11.41 -20.75
CA GLU A 93 13.55 -11.22 -21.16
C GLU A 93 12.78 -10.35 -20.16
N LEU A 94 12.89 -10.63 -18.86
CA LEU A 94 12.22 -9.87 -17.81
C LEU A 94 12.77 -8.44 -17.68
N THR A 95 14.08 -8.25 -17.90
CA THR A 95 14.69 -6.91 -17.89
C THR A 95 14.14 -6.03 -19.01
N LEU A 96 13.92 -6.59 -20.21
CA LEU A 96 13.29 -5.87 -21.32
C LEU A 96 11.84 -5.49 -21.01
N ARG A 97 11.08 -6.41 -20.39
CA ARG A 97 9.70 -6.14 -19.97
C ARG A 97 9.60 -5.00 -18.94
N ARG A 98 10.59 -4.84 -18.05
CA ARG A 98 10.65 -3.73 -17.08
C ARG A 98 10.53 -2.35 -17.74
N HIS A 99 11.17 -2.16 -18.89
CA HIS A 99 11.17 -0.88 -19.60
C HIS A 99 9.80 -0.51 -20.19
N GLY A 100 8.88 -1.48 -20.33
CA GLY A 100 7.50 -1.21 -20.75
C GLY A 100 6.58 -0.79 -19.60
N ILE A 101 6.94 -1.09 -18.35
CA ILE A 101 6.10 -0.86 -17.15
C ILE A 101 6.55 0.40 -16.41
N VAL A 102 7.86 0.66 -16.34
CA VAL A 102 8.42 1.83 -15.65
C VAL A 102 8.92 2.82 -16.71
N ARG A 103 8.33 4.02 -16.75
CA ARG A 103 8.67 5.09 -17.70
C ARG A 103 9.31 6.29 -17.00
#